data_AF-A0A351X6W6-F1
#
_entry.id   AF-A0A351X6W6-F1
#
_cell.length_a   1.000
_cell.length_b   1.000
_cell.length_c   1.000
_cell.angle_alpha   90.00
_cell.angle_beta   90.00
_cell.angle_gamma   90.00
#
_symmetry.space_group_name_H-M   'P 1'
#
loop_
_entity.id
_entity.type
_entity.pdbx_description
1 polymer ?
#
loop_
_entity_poly.entity_id
_entity_poly.type
_entity_poly.pdbx_seq_one_letter_code
_entity_poly.pdbx_strand_id
1 'polypeptide(L)'
;MNRRSFTGFTLDPDQLILGGIGLLFVLVGIGLLFIFGTKVTLECDRSRPPAGMCTLRTTSMFSSREYDFAIAELQRAVVDVSYGEDGDTYRVVLVTNSGNVALTGYYSSGSSAKEKAADQINAFLKYDSQQTVFVSLDDRIFSSIMAGLFSGIGALMLFFAVLKTIQFNQNREVEAVD
;
A
#
# COMPACT_ATOMS: atom_id res chain seq x y z
N MET A 1 20.11 -9.17 53.98
CA MET A 1 19.79 -10.51 53.43
C MET A 1 19.05 -10.29 52.13
N ASN A 2 19.71 -10.54 51.00
CA ASN A 2 19.30 -10.07 49.66
C ASN A 2 18.49 -11.17 48.96
N ARG A 3 17.15 -11.14 49.01
CA ARG A 3 16.31 -12.03 48.19
C ARG A 3 16.21 -11.44 46.79
N ARG A 4 17.04 -11.92 45.87
CA ARG A 4 16.77 -11.79 44.44
C ARG A 4 15.77 -12.89 44.08
N SER A 5 14.47 -12.60 44.06
CA SER A 5 13.53 -13.43 43.32
C SER A 5 13.83 -13.21 41.84
N PHE A 6 14.47 -14.20 41.22
CA PHE A 6 14.55 -14.26 39.77
C PHE A 6 13.16 -14.73 39.32
N THR A 7 12.26 -13.79 39.07
CA THR A 7 10.95 -14.08 38.48
C THR A 7 11.20 -14.55 37.05
N GLY A 8 11.33 -15.87 36.89
CA GLY A 8 11.33 -16.50 35.59
C GLY A 8 9.95 -16.30 34.98
N PHE A 9 9.86 -15.38 34.02
CA PHE A 9 8.66 -15.19 33.22
C PHE A 9 8.44 -16.48 32.43
N THR A 10 7.52 -17.34 32.88
CA THR A 10 7.20 -18.58 32.18
C THR A 10 6.23 -18.26 31.06
N LEU A 11 6.71 -18.37 29.84
CA LEU A 11 5.90 -18.24 28.63
C LEU A 11 5.32 -19.61 28.31
N ASP A 12 4.00 -19.75 28.40
CA ASP A 12 3.36 -20.94 27.90
C ASP A 12 3.49 -20.99 26.36
N PRO A 13 3.75 -22.18 25.77
CA PRO A 13 3.99 -22.31 24.34
C PRO A 13 2.85 -21.76 23.47
N ASP A 14 1.61 -21.90 23.91
CA ASP A 14 0.40 -21.39 23.24
C ASP A 14 0.34 -19.85 23.22
N GLN A 15 0.77 -19.18 24.28
CA GLN A 15 0.84 -17.71 24.33
C GLN A 15 1.95 -17.18 23.42
N LEU A 16 3.07 -17.91 23.35
CA LEU A 16 4.17 -17.58 22.46
C LEU A 16 3.77 -17.73 20.98
N ILE A 17 3.00 -18.77 20.64
CA ILE A 17 2.45 -18.98 19.29
C ILE A 17 1.45 -17.87 18.94
N LEU A 18 0.49 -17.58 19.82
CA LEU A 18 -0.52 -16.55 19.58
C LEU A 18 0.12 -15.15 19.44
N GLY A 19 1.06 -14.82 20.32
CA GLY A 19 1.81 -13.58 20.26
C GLY A 19 2.68 -13.48 19.00
N GLY A 20 3.33 -14.57 18.61
CA GLY A 20 4.13 -14.65 17.37
C GLY A 20 3.29 -14.43 16.11
N ILE A 21 2.11 -15.07 16.02
CA ILE A 21 1.17 -14.85 14.91
C ILE A 21 0.64 -13.42 14.91
N GLY A 22 0.30 -12.87 16.09
CA GLY A 22 -0.13 -11.48 16.22
C GLY A 22 0.92 -10.49 15.73
N LEU A 23 2.18 -10.68 16.11
CA LEU A 23 3.31 -9.88 15.62
C LEU A 23 3.46 -9.97 14.11
N LEU A 24 3.37 -11.18 13.54
CA LEU A 24 3.42 -11.37 12.09
C LEU A 24 2.31 -10.58 11.38
N PHE A 25 1.07 -10.64 11.87
CA PHE A 25 -0.06 -9.92 11.30
C PHE A 25 0.14 -8.40 11.34
N VAL A 26 0.68 -7.87 12.44
CA VAL A 26 1.05 -6.44 12.54
C VAL A 26 2.12 -6.08 11.50
N LEU A 27 3.17 -6.88 11.39
CA LEU A 27 4.25 -6.63 10.43
C LEU A 27 3.76 -6.69 8.98
N VAL A 28 2.87 -7.64 8.65
CA VAL A 28 2.23 -7.74 7.34
C VAL A 28 1.37 -6.51 7.06
N GLY A 29 0.51 -6.11 8.01
CA GLY A 29 -0.35 -4.94 7.86
C GLY A 29 0.46 -3.65 7.63
N ILE A 30 1.53 -3.46 8.38
CA ILE A 30 2.49 -2.37 8.17
C ILE A 30 3.12 -2.48 6.78
N GLY A 31 3.65 -3.66 6.41
CA GLY A 31 4.27 -3.91 5.11
C GLY A 31 3.36 -3.58 3.92
N LEU A 32 2.07 -3.89 4.02
CA LEU A 32 1.07 -3.55 2.99
C LEU A 32 0.94 -2.04 2.78
N LEU A 33 1.05 -1.21 3.83
CA LEU A 33 1.07 0.25 3.68
C LEU A 33 2.30 0.73 2.90
N PHE A 34 3.44 0.09 3.10
CA PHE A 34 4.67 0.45 2.39
C PHE A 34 4.60 0.11 0.90
N ILE A 35 4.00 -1.04 0.57
CA ILE A 35 3.94 -1.52 -0.83
C ILE A 35 2.82 -0.82 -1.60
N PHE A 36 1.63 -0.71 -1.02
CA PHE A 36 0.42 -0.24 -1.72
C PHE A 36 -0.01 1.18 -1.33
N GLY A 37 0.65 1.83 -0.36
CA GLY A 37 0.35 3.19 0.09
C GLY A 37 0.88 4.30 -0.84
N THR A 38 0.98 4.03 -2.14
CA THR A 38 1.49 4.98 -3.12
C THR A 38 0.37 5.77 -3.77
N LYS A 39 0.58 7.06 -3.96
CA LYS A 39 -0.27 7.92 -4.79
C LYS A 39 0.49 8.28 -6.05
N VAL A 40 -0.15 8.11 -7.20
CA VAL A 40 0.43 8.45 -8.49
C VAL A 40 -0.39 9.54 -9.13
N THR A 41 0.27 10.60 -9.57
CA THR A 41 -0.35 11.70 -10.31
C THR A 41 0.36 11.91 -11.62
N LEU A 42 -0.40 12.02 -12.70
CA LEU A 42 0.09 12.44 -14.01
C LEU A 42 -0.47 13.83 -14.29
N GLU A 43 0.43 14.77 -14.54
CA GLU A 43 0.08 16.11 -14.97
C GLU A 43 0.73 16.37 -16.32
N CYS A 44 -0.04 16.74 -17.33
CA CYS A 44 0.52 17.18 -18.61
C CYS A 44 0.08 18.60 -18.89
N ASP A 45 1.01 19.43 -19.35
CA ASP A 45 0.80 20.83 -19.68
C ASP A 45 1.43 21.16 -21.03
N ARG A 46 0.59 21.54 -22.00
CA ARG A 46 0.99 21.92 -23.36
C ARG A 46 1.67 23.29 -23.43
N SER A 47 1.46 24.14 -22.44
CA SER A 47 2.04 25.49 -22.38
C SER A 47 3.50 25.49 -21.92
N ARG A 48 3.98 24.38 -21.36
CA ARG A 48 5.34 24.25 -20.82
C ARG A 48 6.37 24.04 -21.95
N PRO A 49 7.43 24.87 -22.06
CA PRO A 49 8.53 24.62 -23.00
C PRO A 49 9.27 23.31 -22.68
N PRO A 50 9.81 22.56 -23.67
CA PRO A 50 10.07 22.97 -25.05
C PRO A 50 8.96 22.62 -26.07
N ALA A 51 7.97 21.79 -25.73
CA ALA A 51 6.86 21.43 -26.64
C ALA A 51 5.69 20.77 -25.89
N GLY A 52 5.41 21.23 -24.68
CA GLY A 52 4.49 20.58 -23.75
C GLY A 52 5.13 19.39 -23.04
N MET A 53 4.96 19.32 -21.72
CA MET A 53 5.60 18.33 -20.86
C MET A 53 4.57 17.61 -20.00
N CYS A 54 4.80 16.32 -19.78
CA CYS A 54 4.12 15.52 -18.78
C CYS A 54 5.06 15.24 -17.60
N THR A 55 4.54 15.43 -16.39
CA THR A 55 5.17 15.07 -15.12
C THR A 55 4.41 13.93 -14.49
N LEU A 56 5.05 12.76 -14.41
CA LEU A 56 4.58 11.62 -13.63
C LEU A 56 5.19 11.67 -12.25
N ARG A 57 4.36 11.88 -11.22
CA ARG A 57 4.78 11.92 -9.83
C ARG A 57 4.24 10.74 -9.06
N THR A 58 5.15 9.94 -8.51
CA THR A 58 4.84 8.83 -7.62
C THR A 58 5.23 9.21 -6.20
N THR A 59 4.27 9.34 -5.32
CA THR A 59 4.48 9.70 -3.91
C THR A 59 4.14 8.51 -3.01
N SER A 60 5.17 7.95 -2.40
CA SER A 60 5.07 6.93 -1.35
C SER A 60 5.13 7.60 0.03
N MET A 61 5.04 6.81 1.11
CA MET A 61 5.16 7.33 2.49
C MET A 61 6.51 7.99 2.81
N PHE A 62 7.61 7.58 2.16
CA PHE A 62 8.98 8.04 2.48
C PHE A 62 9.76 8.60 1.28
N SER A 63 9.21 8.49 0.06
CA SER A 63 9.88 9.00 -1.13
C SER A 63 8.87 9.56 -2.12
N SER A 64 9.28 10.58 -2.84
CA SER A 64 8.58 11.09 -4.02
C SER A 64 9.55 10.97 -5.19
N ARG A 65 9.08 10.36 -6.28
CA ARG A 65 9.81 10.31 -7.55
C ARG A 65 9.00 11.06 -8.58
N GLU A 66 9.69 11.90 -9.32
CA GLU A 66 9.13 12.63 -10.45
C GLU A 66 9.86 12.20 -11.71
N TYR A 67 9.11 12.01 -12.78
CA TYR A 67 9.61 11.63 -14.08
C TYR A 67 8.94 12.51 -15.12
N ASP A 68 9.74 13.33 -15.79
CA ASP A 68 9.27 14.25 -16.83
C ASP A 68 9.57 13.67 -18.21
N PHE A 69 8.61 13.80 -19.13
CA PHE A 69 8.75 13.42 -20.52
C PHE A 69 7.93 14.34 -21.42
N ALA A 70 8.30 14.44 -22.70
CA ALA A 70 7.58 15.30 -23.64
C ALA A 70 6.19 14.72 -23.94
N ILE A 71 5.17 15.58 -24.10
CA ILE A 71 3.83 15.12 -24.50
C ILE A 71 3.89 14.36 -25.84
N ALA A 72 4.77 14.79 -26.75
CA ALA A 72 4.99 14.14 -28.04
C ALA A 72 5.50 12.68 -27.93
N GLU A 73 6.04 12.27 -26.78
CA GLU A 73 6.39 10.87 -26.55
C GLU A 73 5.16 10.01 -26.25
N LEU A 74 4.06 10.59 -25.76
CA LEU A 74 2.87 9.87 -25.33
C LEU A 74 1.94 9.57 -26.50
N GLN A 75 1.76 8.29 -26.82
CA GLN A 75 0.89 7.86 -27.91
C GLN A 75 -0.56 7.64 -27.45
N ARG A 76 -0.72 6.97 -26.30
CA ARG A 76 -2.02 6.64 -25.68
C ARG A 76 -1.84 6.15 -24.25
N ALA A 77 -2.92 6.13 -23.48
CA ALA A 77 -3.04 5.40 -22.23
C ALA A 77 -3.95 4.19 -22.41
N VAL A 78 -3.61 3.08 -21.76
CA VAL A 78 -4.46 1.88 -21.71
C VAL A 78 -4.51 1.27 -20.33
N VAL A 79 -5.56 0.49 -20.10
CA VAL A 79 -5.65 -0.38 -18.94
C VAL A 79 -5.05 -1.73 -19.32
N ASP A 80 -3.98 -2.09 -18.63
CA ASP A 80 -3.35 -3.39 -18.70
C ASP A 80 -3.99 -4.32 -17.66
N VAL A 81 -4.25 -5.57 -18.07
CA VAL A 81 -5.03 -6.54 -17.28
C VAL A 81 -4.16 -7.74 -16.95
N SER A 82 -4.12 -8.09 -15.66
CA SER A 82 -3.59 -9.35 -15.18
C SER A 82 -4.75 -10.27 -14.85
N TYR A 83 -4.95 -11.28 -15.70
CA TYR A 83 -5.99 -12.29 -15.55
C TYR A 83 -5.62 -13.29 -14.44
N GLY A 84 -6.59 -13.59 -13.57
CA GLY A 84 -6.42 -14.52 -12.47
C GLY A 84 -7.67 -15.38 -12.25
N GLU A 85 -7.49 -16.55 -11.64
CA GLU A 85 -8.62 -17.45 -11.32
C GLU A 85 -9.59 -16.82 -10.32
N ASP A 86 -9.09 -16.02 -9.39
CA ASP A 86 -9.86 -15.30 -8.37
C ASP A 86 -10.37 -13.91 -8.84
N GLY A 87 -10.17 -13.60 -10.13
CA GLY A 87 -10.57 -12.35 -10.76
C GLY A 87 -9.41 -11.54 -11.34
N ASP A 88 -9.78 -10.55 -12.15
CA ASP A 88 -8.84 -9.72 -12.89
C ASP A 88 -8.35 -8.54 -12.05
N THR A 89 -7.08 -8.18 -12.26
CA THR A 89 -6.48 -6.97 -11.69
C THR A 89 -5.95 -6.07 -12.78
N TYR A 90 -5.88 -4.78 -12.52
CA TYR A 90 -5.73 -3.76 -13.55
C TYR A 90 -4.65 -2.76 -13.17
N ARG A 91 -4.02 -2.14 -14.17
CA ARG A 91 -3.19 -0.94 -13.99
C ARG A 91 -3.27 -0.05 -15.22
N VAL A 92 -3.00 1.23 -15.05
CA VAL A 92 -2.90 2.15 -16.21
C VAL A 92 -1.46 2.16 -16.71
N VAL A 93 -1.31 2.01 -18.03
CA VAL A 93 -0.03 2.05 -18.73
C VAL A 93 -0.06 3.13 -19.79
N LEU A 94 0.93 4.01 -19.74
CA LEU A 94 1.23 4.98 -20.78
C LEU A 94 2.07 4.30 -21.85
N VAL A 95 1.60 4.33 -23.09
CA VAL A 95 2.37 3.86 -24.24
C VAL A 95 3.14 5.05 -24.79
N THR A 96 4.47 5.01 -24.65
CA THR A 96 5.35 6.06 -25.16
C THR A 96 6.24 5.54 -26.30
N ASN A 97 6.86 6.46 -27.03
CA ASN A 97 7.85 6.11 -28.07
C ASN A 97 9.08 5.39 -27.49
N SER A 98 9.39 5.63 -26.22
CA SER A 98 10.53 5.07 -25.48
C SER A 98 10.19 3.75 -24.76
N GLY A 99 8.91 3.37 -24.71
CA GLY A 99 8.43 2.13 -24.13
C GLY A 99 7.11 2.29 -23.36
N ASN A 100 6.70 1.25 -22.66
CA ASN A 100 5.50 1.31 -21.82
C ASN A 100 5.88 1.76 -20.41
N VAL A 101 5.23 2.82 -19.91
CA VAL A 101 5.41 3.35 -18.56
C VAL A 101 4.14 3.11 -17.76
N ALA A 102 4.20 2.18 -16.81
CA ALA A 102 3.07 1.94 -15.92
C ALA A 102 2.93 3.09 -14.91
N LEU A 103 1.71 3.59 -14.70
CA LEU A 103 1.45 4.58 -13.67
C LEU A 103 1.70 3.98 -12.28
N THR A 104 1.27 2.74 -12.05
CA THR A 104 1.52 1.99 -10.81
C THR A 104 2.42 0.79 -11.06
N GLY A 105 3.30 0.49 -10.10
CA GLY A 105 4.19 -0.69 -10.15
C GLY A 105 3.49 -2.03 -9.88
N TYR A 106 2.22 -1.99 -9.43
CA TYR A 106 1.39 -3.15 -9.12
C TYR A 106 0.06 -3.08 -9.86
N TYR A 107 -0.63 -4.21 -9.97
CA TYR A 107 -2.01 -4.29 -10.42
C TYR A 107 -2.95 -4.24 -9.20
N SER A 108 -4.09 -3.57 -9.35
CA SER A 108 -5.12 -3.50 -8.33
C SER A 108 -6.51 -3.67 -8.94
N SER A 109 -7.47 -4.10 -8.12
CA SER A 109 -8.87 -4.24 -8.53
C SER A 109 -9.49 -2.88 -8.89
N GLY A 110 -10.69 -2.90 -9.46
CA GLY A 110 -11.43 -1.69 -9.85
C GLY A 110 -10.98 -1.14 -11.20
N SER A 111 -11.49 -1.73 -12.28
CA SER A 111 -11.19 -1.31 -13.66
C SER A 111 -11.75 0.09 -13.97
N SER A 112 -12.97 0.40 -13.52
CA SER A 112 -13.68 1.63 -13.89
C SER A 112 -12.89 2.92 -13.62
N ALA A 113 -12.21 3.03 -12.48
CA ALA A 113 -11.39 4.21 -12.18
C ALA A 113 -10.16 4.33 -13.09
N LYS A 114 -9.57 3.19 -13.47
CA LYS A 114 -8.39 3.10 -14.35
C LYS A 114 -8.76 3.33 -15.81
N GLU A 115 -9.92 2.82 -16.24
CA GLU A 115 -10.51 3.11 -17.55
C GLU A 115 -10.79 4.60 -17.69
N LYS A 116 -11.47 5.20 -16.70
CA LYS A 116 -11.73 6.65 -16.69
C LYS A 116 -10.44 7.48 -16.77
N ALA A 117 -9.40 7.07 -16.04
CA ALA A 117 -8.10 7.71 -16.10
C ALA A 117 -7.46 7.61 -17.49
N ALA A 118 -7.47 6.42 -18.10
CA ALA A 118 -6.96 6.21 -19.45
C ALA A 118 -7.74 7.02 -20.50
N ASP A 119 -9.07 7.05 -20.39
CA ASP A 119 -9.95 7.81 -21.28
C ASP A 119 -9.71 9.31 -21.17
N GLN A 120 -9.51 9.83 -19.96
CA GLN A 120 -9.16 11.25 -19.74
C GLN A 120 -7.84 11.62 -20.45
N ILE A 121 -6.82 10.76 -20.33
CA ILE A 121 -5.52 10.98 -20.99
C ILE A 121 -5.68 10.90 -22.52
N ASN A 122 -6.41 9.90 -23.02
CA ASN A 122 -6.64 9.74 -24.45
C ASN A 122 -7.46 10.90 -25.04
N ALA A 123 -8.45 11.42 -24.30
CA ALA A 123 -9.20 12.60 -24.69
C ALA A 123 -8.31 13.84 -24.76
N PHE A 124 -7.42 14.04 -23.78
CA PHE A 124 -6.43 15.12 -23.80
C PHE A 124 -5.50 15.03 -25.00
N LEU A 125 -5.06 13.83 -25.40
CA LEU A 125 -4.21 13.63 -26.59
C LEU A 125 -4.97 13.87 -27.90
N LYS A 126 -6.26 13.55 -27.94
CA LYS A 126 -7.10 13.72 -29.14
C LYS A 126 -7.54 15.16 -29.37
N TYR A 127 -7.80 15.91 -28.31
CA TYR A 127 -8.39 17.25 -28.38
C TYR A 127 -7.43 18.31 -27.86
N ASP A 128 -6.94 19.16 -28.77
CA ASP A 128 -5.99 20.23 -28.47
C ASP A 128 -6.60 21.42 -27.71
N SER A 129 -7.91 21.38 -27.44
CA SER A 129 -8.62 22.40 -26.67
C SER A 129 -8.26 22.37 -25.18
N GLN A 130 -7.77 21.24 -24.67
CA GLN A 130 -7.36 21.11 -23.27
C GLN A 130 -5.86 21.39 -23.14
N GLN A 131 -5.51 22.50 -22.47
CA GLN A 131 -4.12 22.88 -22.25
C GLN A 131 -3.43 22.00 -21.21
N THR A 132 -4.20 21.52 -20.22
CA THR A 132 -3.69 20.68 -19.13
C THR A 132 -4.60 19.48 -18.88
N VAL A 133 -4.00 18.38 -18.41
CA VAL A 133 -4.73 17.23 -17.86
C VAL A 133 -4.06 16.82 -16.55
N PHE A 134 -4.89 16.53 -15.55
CA PHE A 134 -4.44 16.02 -14.25
C PHE A 134 -5.22 14.75 -13.92
N VAL A 135 -4.49 13.64 -13.79
CA VAL A 135 -5.05 12.35 -13.41
C VAL A 135 -4.36 11.89 -12.13
N SER A 136 -5.15 11.48 -11.14
CA SER A 136 -4.66 10.98 -9.86
C SER A 136 -5.22 9.59 -9.62
N LEU A 137 -4.33 8.63 -9.42
CA LEU A 137 -4.64 7.28 -8.92
C LEU A 137 -4.20 7.23 -7.46
N ASP A 138 -5.18 7.13 -6.57
CA ASP A 138 -4.97 7.08 -5.13
C ASP A 138 -5.53 5.78 -4.56
N ASP A 139 -4.66 4.77 -4.46
CA ASP A 139 -5.01 3.46 -3.90
C ASP A 139 -4.82 3.40 -2.37
N ARG A 140 -4.42 4.52 -1.75
CA ARG A 140 -4.08 4.56 -0.31
C ARG A 140 -5.27 4.22 0.58
N ILE A 141 -6.49 4.49 0.14
CA ILE A 141 -7.70 4.18 0.91
C ILE A 141 -7.85 2.66 1.07
N PHE A 142 -7.71 1.92 -0.03
CA PHE A 142 -7.79 0.45 0.01
C PHE A 142 -6.66 -0.14 0.84
N SER A 143 -5.42 0.33 0.64
CA SER A 143 -4.28 -0.14 1.42
C SER A 143 -4.45 0.14 2.91
N SER A 144 -5.02 1.31 3.27
CA SER A 144 -5.27 1.68 4.67
C SER A 144 -6.31 0.79 5.34
N ILE A 145 -7.36 0.38 4.62
CA ILE A 145 -8.35 -0.56 5.14
C ILE A 145 -7.71 -1.93 5.39
N MET A 146 -6.99 -2.47 4.40
CA MET A 146 -6.32 -3.77 4.55
C MET A 146 -5.29 -3.75 5.67
N ALA A 147 -4.43 -2.74 5.70
CA ALA A 147 -3.45 -2.57 6.76
C ALA A 147 -4.08 -2.45 8.15
N GLY A 148 -5.20 -1.72 8.25
CA GLY A 148 -5.96 -1.57 9.49
C GLY A 148 -6.54 -2.91 9.97
N LEU A 149 -7.07 -3.74 9.08
CA LEU A 149 -7.57 -5.06 9.43
C LEU A 149 -6.46 -5.98 9.94
N PHE A 150 -5.36 -6.12 9.18
CA PHE A 150 -4.26 -6.99 9.55
C PHE A 150 -3.56 -6.52 10.84
N SER A 151 -3.26 -5.23 10.93
CA SER A 151 -2.60 -4.67 12.13
C SER A 151 -3.51 -4.67 13.34
N GLY A 152 -4.81 -4.39 13.14
CA GLY A 152 -5.81 -4.39 14.22
C GLY A 152 -6.01 -5.78 14.81
N ILE A 153 -6.18 -6.80 13.96
CA ILE A 153 -6.29 -8.19 14.39
C ILE A 153 -5.00 -8.65 15.09
N GLY A 154 -3.83 -8.35 14.51
CA GLY A 154 -2.56 -8.72 15.12
C GLY A 154 -2.32 -8.05 16.48
N ALA A 155 -2.69 -6.77 16.62
CA ALA A 155 -2.61 -6.05 17.89
C ALA A 155 -3.56 -6.64 18.94
N LEU A 156 -4.78 -7.03 18.56
CA LEU A 156 -5.72 -7.70 19.45
C LEU A 156 -5.18 -9.06 19.92
N MET A 157 -4.58 -9.86 19.03
CA MET A 157 -3.95 -11.13 19.37
C MET A 157 -2.81 -10.94 20.38
N LEU A 158 -1.93 -9.96 20.14
CA LEU A 158 -0.85 -9.61 21.06
C LEU A 158 -1.39 -9.17 22.43
N PHE A 159 -2.43 -8.34 22.43
CA PHE A 159 -3.07 -7.87 23.66
C PHE A 159 -3.59 -9.05 24.50
N PHE A 160 -4.33 -9.98 23.89
CA PHE A 160 -4.84 -11.17 24.60
C PHE A 160 -3.71 -12.10 25.06
N ALA A 161 -2.65 -12.28 24.27
CA ALA A 161 -1.51 -13.10 24.65
C ALA A 161 -0.81 -12.53 25.90
N VAL A 162 -0.60 -11.20 25.94
CA VAL A 162 0.00 -10.52 27.08
C VAL A 162 -0.91 -10.61 28.31
N LEU A 163 -2.22 -10.34 28.16
CA LEU A 163 -3.17 -10.43 29.27
C LEU A 163 -3.18 -11.82 29.90
N LYS A 164 -3.26 -12.88 29.09
CA LYS A 164 -3.23 -14.26 29.58
C LYS A 164 -1.90 -14.59 30.26
N THR A 165 -0.79 -14.12 29.72
CA THR A 165 0.53 -14.34 30.33
C THR A 165 0.64 -13.66 31.71
N ILE A 166 0.11 -12.44 31.84
CA ILE A 166 0.05 -11.74 33.13
C ILE A 166 -0.83 -12.51 34.13
N GLN A 167 -2.02 -12.95 33.71
CA GLN A 167 -2.94 -13.71 34.55
C GLN A 167 -2.34 -15.05 35.00
N PHE A 168 -1.68 -15.78 34.10
CA PHE A 168 -1.02 -17.04 34.43
C PHE A 168 0.08 -16.85 35.47
N ASN A 169 0.94 -15.84 35.29
CA ASN A 169 1.99 -15.55 36.25
C ASN A 169 1.43 -15.11 37.62
N GLN A 170 0.37 -14.29 37.63
CA GLN A 170 -0.29 -13.89 38.89
C GLN A 170 -0.89 -15.09 39.65
N ASN A 171 -1.60 -15.98 38.96
CA ASN A 171 -2.20 -17.16 39.59
C ASN A 171 -1.12 -18.07 40.22
N ARG A 172 0.03 -18.22 39.54
CA ARG A 172 1.16 -19.00 40.06
C ARG A 172 1.84 -18.37 41.27
N GLU A 173 1.92 -17.04 41.35
CA GLU A 173 2.44 -16.36 42.54
C GLU A 173 1.53 -16.57 43.76
N VAL A 174 0.21 -16.64 43.57
CA VAL A 174 -0.75 -16.94 44.65
C VAL A 174 -0.57 -18.39 45.15
N GLU A 175 -0.50 -19.37 44.24
CA GLU A 175 -0.31 -20.79 44.61
C GLU A 175 1.03 -21.08 45.31
N ALA A 176 2.06 -20.26 45.11
CA ALA A 176 3.38 -20.44 45.73
C ALA A 176 3.47 -19.91 47.18
N VAL A 177 2.46 -19.16 47.64
CA VAL A 177 2.41 -18.55 48.98
C VAL A 177 1.58 -19.37 49.97
N ASP A 178 0.69 -20.23 49.47
CA ASP A 178 -0.08 -21.22 50.26
C ASP A 178 0.73 -22.52 50.51
#